data_AF-A0A940X8V0-F1
#
_entry.id   AF-A0A940X8V0-F1
#
_cell.length_a   1.000
_cell.length_b   1.000
_cell.length_c   1.000
_cell.angle_alpha   90.00
_cell.angle_beta   90.00
_cell.angle_gamma   90.00
#
_symmetry.space_group_name_H-M   'P 1'
#
loop_
_entity.id
_entity.type
_entity.pdbx_description
1 polymer ?
#
loop_
_entity_poly.entity_id
_entity_poly.type
_entity_poly.pdbx_seq_one_letter_code
_entity_poly.pdbx_strand_id
1 'polypeptide(L)'
;MEKVKRKFRLNVLVSYSANLNINNYQNPIHSILKNFAWLYKLDYSIDSNTKVFDNIDIDSSFYSSIDLIYFRSSAESTIDLKGFQKIIKDVFSYSNPFISGVEVLYQIQKHLKEYPFPNNFIRPLNYPYLEIFEYGKSEIKIPKNDLDDLFPTSKMSN
;
A
#
# COMPACT_ATOMS: atom_id res chain seq x y z
N MET A 1 20.20 -13.14 -4.53
CA MET A 1 19.70 -11.93 -3.82
C MET A 1 19.99 -12.11 -2.34
N GLU A 2 20.69 -11.16 -1.71
CA GLU A 2 20.95 -11.21 -0.26
C GLU A 2 19.64 -11.02 0.53
N LYS A 3 19.42 -11.86 1.54
CA LYS A 3 18.27 -11.71 2.46
C LYS A 3 18.47 -10.47 3.33
N VAL A 4 17.41 -9.69 3.51
CA VAL A 4 17.44 -8.45 4.30
C VAL A 4 17.74 -8.77 5.77
N LYS A 5 18.92 -8.37 6.26
CA LYS A 5 19.37 -8.66 7.64
C LYS A 5 18.60 -7.91 8.73
N ARG A 6 17.91 -6.81 8.41
CA ARG A 6 17.23 -5.97 9.41
C ARG A 6 15.76 -5.79 9.08
N LYS A 7 14.89 -6.25 9.99
CA LYS A 7 13.45 -6.01 9.90
C LYS A 7 13.18 -4.50 9.93
N PHE A 8 12.35 -4.01 9.00
CA PHE A 8 11.90 -2.63 8.94
C PHE A 8 10.37 -2.55 8.80
N ARG A 9 9.87 -1.36 9.06
CA ARG A 9 8.49 -0.95 8.76
C ARG A 9 8.53 0.37 8.00
N LEU A 10 7.55 0.58 7.14
CA LEU A 10 7.36 1.83 6.43
C LEU A 10 5.87 2.06 6.27
N ASN A 11 5.39 3.21 6.73
CA ASN A 11 4.04 3.64 6.45
C ASN A 11 4.10 4.63 5.28
N VAL A 12 3.22 4.47 4.31
CA VAL A 12 3.06 5.33 3.13
C VAL A 12 1.70 6.01 3.25
N LEU A 13 1.70 7.33 3.13
CA LEU A 13 0.52 8.17 3.11
C LEU A 13 0.19 8.51 1.66
N VAL A 14 -1.09 8.41 1.30
CA VAL A 14 -1.60 8.90 0.03
C VAL A 14 -2.68 9.93 0.33
N SER A 15 -2.41 11.20 0.01
CA SER A 15 -3.32 12.31 0.25
C SER A 15 -3.96 12.74 -1.07
N TYR A 16 -5.28 12.94 -1.06
CA TYR A 16 -6.06 13.36 -2.23
C TYR A 16 -6.66 14.74 -2.02
N SER A 17 -6.59 15.56 -3.06
CA SER A 17 -7.17 16.90 -3.05
C SER A 17 -8.70 16.85 -3.00
N ALA A 18 -9.32 17.85 -2.36
CA ALA A 18 -10.75 17.83 -2.05
C ALA A 18 -11.69 17.76 -3.26
N ASN A 19 -11.24 18.26 -4.41
CA ASN A 19 -12.05 18.36 -5.63
C ASN A 19 -11.85 17.17 -6.58
N LEU A 20 -11.14 16.12 -6.14
CA LEU A 20 -10.71 15.02 -6.98
C LEU A 20 -11.63 13.81 -6.81
N ASN A 21 -11.96 13.15 -7.92
CA ASN A 21 -12.66 11.86 -7.85
C ASN A 21 -11.65 10.79 -7.41
N ILE A 22 -11.59 10.55 -6.09
CA ILE A 22 -10.61 9.67 -5.43
C ILE A 22 -10.56 8.28 -6.09
N ASN A 23 -11.71 7.74 -6.51
CA ASN A 23 -11.80 6.42 -7.13
C ASN A 23 -10.93 6.27 -8.39
N ASN A 24 -10.68 7.36 -9.13
CA ASN A 24 -9.85 7.35 -10.33
C ASN A 24 -8.36 7.16 -10.02
N TYR A 25 -7.93 7.40 -8.78
CA TYR A 25 -6.51 7.42 -8.39
C TYR A 25 -6.19 6.39 -7.32
N GLN A 26 -7.11 6.19 -6.37
CA GLN A 26 -6.93 5.29 -5.24
C GLN A 26 -6.64 3.85 -5.69
N ASN A 27 -7.48 3.31 -6.59
CA ASN A 27 -7.31 1.95 -7.09
C ASN A 27 -5.96 1.76 -7.83
N PRO A 28 -5.58 2.61 -8.81
CA PRO A 28 -4.27 2.52 -9.44
C PRO A 28 -3.08 2.61 -8.46
N ILE A 29 -3.13 3.56 -7.51
CA ILE A 29 -2.04 3.76 -6.55
C ILE A 29 -1.93 2.57 -5.60
N HIS A 30 -3.06 2.08 -5.07
CA HIS A 30 -3.08 0.88 -4.24
C HIS A 30 -2.56 -0.33 -4.99
N SER A 31 -2.90 -0.50 -6.27
CA SER A 31 -2.38 -1.59 -7.10
C SER A 31 -0.86 -1.51 -7.27
N ILE A 32 -0.30 -0.32 -7.54
CA ILE A 32 1.16 -0.12 -7.61
C ILE A 32 1.81 -0.51 -6.28
N LEU A 33 1.27 -0.03 -5.16
CA LEU A 33 1.79 -0.29 -3.82
C LEU A 33 1.70 -1.78 -3.43
N LYS A 34 0.59 -2.45 -3.75
CA LYS A 34 0.42 -3.91 -3.59
C LYS A 34 1.43 -4.69 -4.44
N ASN A 35 1.69 -4.24 -5.67
CA ASN A 35 2.69 -4.85 -6.55
C ASN A 35 4.10 -4.71 -5.99
N PHE A 36 4.45 -3.58 -5.35
CA PHE A 36 5.70 -3.49 -4.62
C PHE A 36 5.76 -4.46 -3.45
N ALA A 37 4.66 -4.61 -2.69
CA ALA A 37 4.60 -5.59 -1.62
C ALA A 37 4.91 -7.01 -2.14
N TRP A 38 4.32 -7.37 -3.29
CA TRP A 38 4.52 -8.66 -3.93
C TRP A 38 5.94 -8.85 -4.46
N LEU A 39 6.46 -7.88 -5.22
CA LEU A 39 7.81 -7.92 -5.79
C LEU A 39 8.88 -8.06 -4.72
N TYR A 40 8.71 -7.35 -3.60
CA TYR A 40 9.70 -7.28 -2.53
C TYR A 40 9.39 -8.14 -1.31
N LYS A 41 8.36 -9.00 -1.40
CA LYS A 41 7.90 -9.92 -0.34
C LYS A 41 7.70 -9.21 1.01
N LEU A 42 6.98 -8.09 0.97
CA LEU A 42 6.62 -7.30 2.15
C LEU A 42 5.20 -7.67 2.59
N ASP A 43 5.00 -7.82 3.90
CA ASP A 43 3.66 -7.84 4.48
C ASP A 43 3.08 -6.41 4.37
N TYR A 44 1.79 -6.29 4.07
CA TYR A 44 1.14 -4.98 3.96
C TYR A 44 -0.27 -4.93 4.56
N SER A 45 -0.73 -3.73 4.89
CA SER A 45 -2.13 -3.45 5.26
C SER A 45 -2.52 -2.09 4.71
N ILE A 46 -3.79 -1.90 4.37
CA ILE A 46 -4.30 -0.65 3.79
C ILE A 46 -5.47 -0.19 4.65
N ASP A 47 -5.34 0.99 5.24
CA ASP A 47 -6.41 1.72 5.90
C ASP A 47 -6.83 2.87 4.98
N SER A 48 -7.93 2.67 4.25
CA SER A 48 -8.41 3.64 3.26
C SER A 48 -9.30 4.68 3.92
N ASN A 49 -9.18 5.94 3.52
CA ASN A 49 -9.90 7.08 4.13
C ASN A 49 -9.72 7.12 5.65
N THR A 50 -8.46 7.05 6.10
CA THR A 50 -8.12 7.01 7.52
C THR A 50 -8.48 8.32 8.22
N LYS A 51 -9.05 8.20 9.42
CA LYS A 51 -9.38 9.32 10.32
C LYS A 51 -8.24 9.75 11.23
N VAL A 52 -7.09 9.11 11.04
CA VAL A 52 -5.92 9.22 11.90
C VAL A 52 -5.35 10.65 11.97
N PHE A 53 -5.70 11.50 11.00
CA PHE A 53 -5.26 12.90 10.91
C PHE A 53 -6.36 13.93 11.21
N ASP A 54 -7.55 13.50 11.63
CA ASP A 54 -8.73 14.37 11.82
C ASP A 54 -8.53 15.46 12.90
N ASN A 55 -7.55 15.29 13.80
CA ASN A 55 -7.24 16.24 14.88
C ASN A 55 -6.05 17.15 14.57
N ILE A 56 -5.45 17.04 13.38
CA ILE A 56 -4.47 18.01 12.94
C ILE A 56 -5.30 19.14 12.32
N ASP A 57 -5.24 20.34 12.92
CA ASP A 57 -5.68 21.59 12.30
C ASP A 57 -4.80 21.85 11.06
N ILE A 58 -4.99 21.03 10.03
CA ILE A 58 -4.46 21.30 8.72
C ILE A 58 -5.38 22.37 8.17
N ASP A 59 -5.04 23.62 8.45
CA ASP A 59 -5.59 24.83 7.84
C ASP A 59 -5.56 24.81 6.29
N SER A 60 -5.00 23.75 5.67
CA SER A 60 -5.10 23.50 4.24
C SER A 60 -6.36 22.70 3.92
N SER A 61 -7.41 23.42 3.56
CA SER A 61 -8.58 23.01 2.77
C SER A 61 -8.28 22.29 1.44
N PHE A 62 -7.03 21.90 1.20
CA PHE A 62 -6.56 21.32 -0.05
C PHE A 62 -6.81 19.81 -0.13
N TYR A 63 -6.67 19.06 0.97
CA TYR A 63 -6.79 17.60 0.98
C TYR A 63 -8.03 17.14 1.77
N SER A 64 -8.83 16.21 1.21
CA SER A 64 -10.07 15.73 1.83
C SER A 64 -10.00 14.32 2.39
N SER A 65 -9.08 13.50 1.89
CA SER A 65 -9.01 12.09 2.23
C SER A 65 -7.56 11.62 2.18
N ILE A 66 -7.22 10.75 3.12
CA ILE A 66 -5.88 10.20 3.26
C ILE A 66 -6.01 8.69 3.38
N ASP A 67 -5.20 7.95 2.62
CA ASP A 67 -4.99 6.52 2.85
C ASP A 67 -3.68 6.31 3.58
N LEU A 68 -3.66 5.32 4.48
CA LEU A 68 -2.46 4.90 5.19
C LEU A 68 -2.16 3.44 4.85
N ILE A 69 -1.04 3.23 4.16
CA ILE A 69 -0.57 1.92 3.73
C ILE A 69 0.62 1.54 4.60
N TYR A 70 0.50 0.43 5.30
CA TYR A 70 1.51 -0.10 6.19
C TYR A 70 2.31 -1.17 5.46
N PHE A 71 3.63 -1.11 5.53
CA PHE A 71 4.54 -2.15 5.06
C PHE A 71 5.43 -2.65 6.19
N ARG A 72 5.71 -3.96 6.19
CA ARG A 72 6.63 -4.60 7.11
C ARG A 72 7.45 -5.66 6.37
N SER A 73 8.76 -5.62 6.55
CA SER A 73 9.62 -6.67 6.01
C SER A 73 9.45 -7.98 6.78
N SER A 74 9.48 -9.09 6.06
CA SER A 74 9.56 -10.46 6.56
C SER A 74 10.98 -11.02 6.42
N ALA A 75 11.18 -12.29 6.77
CA ALA A 75 12.44 -13.00 6.54
C ALA A 75 12.72 -13.24 5.04
N GLU A 76 11.69 -13.18 4.20
CA GLU A 76 11.77 -13.40 2.76
C GLU A 76 11.82 -12.09 1.97
N SER A 77 11.75 -10.93 2.65
CA SER A 77 11.86 -9.64 1.99
C SER A 77 13.21 -9.46 1.30
N THR A 78 13.16 -8.82 0.14
CA THR A 78 14.30 -8.71 -0.78
C THR A 78 14.80 -7.29 -1.00
N ILE A 79 14.19 -6.31 -0.32
CA ILE A 79 14.55 -4.90 -0.37
C ILE A 79 14.82 -4.38 1.04
N ASP A 80 15.78 -3.48 1.20
CA ASP A 80 15.96 -2.76 2.47
C ASP A 80 15.07 -1.50 2.55
N LEU A 81 15.04 -0.89 3.74
CA LEU A 81 14.24 0.31 3.98
C LEU A 81 14.61 1.48 3.03
N LYS A 82 15.91 1.71 2.79
CA LYS A 82 16.36 2.87 2.00
C LYS A 82 16.03 2.68 0.52
N GLY A 83 16.25 1.47 0.01
CA GLY A 83 15.86 1.08 -1.34
C GLY A 83 14.35 1.24 -1.52
N PHE A 84 13.55 0.77 -0.56
CA PHE A 84 12.10 0.90 -0.68
C PHE A 84 11.62 2.35 -0.61
N GLN A 85 12.16 3.17 0.29
CA GLN A 85 11.90 4.61 0.32
C GLN A 85 12.26 5.30 -0.99
N LYS A 86 13.38 4.92 -1.62
CA LYS A 86 13.78 5.45 -2.92
C LYS A 86 12.78 5.09 -4.01
N ILE A 87 12.31 3.84 -4.06
CA ILE A 87 11.31 3.41 -5.05
C ILE A 87 10.02 4.21 -4.92
N ILE A 88 9.48 4.35 -3.70
CA ILE A 88 8.28 5.15 -3.46
C ILE A 88 8.51 6.58 -3.96
N LYS A 89 9.65 7.18 -3.59
CA LYS A 89 9.99 8.55 -4.04
C LYS A 89 10.09 8.64 -5.55
N ASP A 90 10.81 7.73 -6.21
CA ASP A 90 11.07 7.82 -7.66
C ASP A 90 9.77 7.63 -8.46
N VAL A 91 8.94 6.64 -8.10
CA VAL A 91 7.72 6.29 -8.82
C VAL A 91 6.66 7.40 -8.68
N PHE A 92 6.56 8.00 -7.51
CA PHE A 92 5.61 9.08 -7.25
C PHE A 92 6.24 10.47 -7.32
N SER A 93 7.49 10.60 -7.79
CA SER A 93 8.20 11.90 -7.87
C SER A 93 7.52 12.92 -8.78
N TYR A 94 6.78 12.45 -9.77
CA TYR A 94 6.10 13.29 -10.76
C TYR A 94 4.73 13.81 -10.31
N SER A 95 4.21 13.34 -9.16
CA SER A 95 2.97 13.88 -8.62
C SER A 95 3.25 15.26 -8.02
N ASN A 96 3.29 16.29 -8.86
CA ASN A 96 3.14 17.65 -8.37
C ASN A 96 1.73 17.73 -7.76
N PRO A 97 1.57 17.92 -6.44
CA PRO A 97 0.25 17.88 -5.80
C PRO A 97 -0.67 18.98 -6.34
N PHE A 98 -0.11 20.10 -6.79
CA PHE A 98 -0.85 21.22 -7.37
C PHE A 98 -1.40 20.93 -8.78
N ILE A 99 -0.86 19.92 -9.49
CA ILE A 99 -1.27 19.57 -10.85
C ILE A 99 -2.05 18.24 -10.87
N SER A 100 -1.55 17.25 -10.14
CA SER A 100 -2.14 15.91 -10.10
C SER A 100 -3.22 15.75 -9.02
N GLY A 101 -3.26 16.66 -8.04
CA GLY A 101 -4.20 16.60 -6.92
C GLY A 101 -3.98 15.40 -5.99
N VAL A 102 -2.86 14.68 -6.14
CA VAL A 102 -2.50 13.52 -5.31
C VAL A 102 -1.06 13.67 -4.84
N GLU A 103 -0.82 13.30 -3.59
CA GLU A 103 0.50 13.33 -2.98
C GLU A 103 0.77 11.98 -2.30
N VAL A 104 1.91 11.36 -2.59
CA VAL A 104 2.35 10.10 -1.97
C VAL A 104 3.64 10.32 -1.21
N LEU A 105 3.59 10.11 0.11
CA LEU A 105 4.72 10.31 1.02
C LEU A 105 4.94 9.08 1.89
N TYR A 106 6.10 8.97 2.52
CA TYR A 106 6.32 7.98 3.55
C TYR A 106 6.55 8.63 4.92
N GLN A 107 6.08 7.97 5.96
CA GLN A 107 6.23 8.44 7.33
C GLN A 107 7.69 8.39 7.78
N ILE A 108 8.13 9.44 8.46
CA ILE A 108 9.47 9.49 9.08
C ILE A 108 9.54 8.43 10.19
N GLN A 109 10.62 7.65 10.21
CA GLN A 109 10.81 6.49 11.09
C GLN A 109 10.60 6.78 12.58
N LYS A 110 10.88 8.01 13.04
CA LYS A 110 10.70 8.43 14.44
C LYS A 110 9.23 8.40 14.90
N HIS A 111 8.28 8.58 13.98
CA HIS A 111 6.85 8.64 14.26
C HIS A 111 6.12 7.30 14.04
N LEU A 112 6.82 6.25 13.55
CA LEU A 112 6.18 4.94 13.29
C LEU A 112 5.51 4.30 14.52
N LYS A 113 5.84 4.75 15.74
CA LYS A 113 5.19 4.25 16.96
C LYS A 113 3.75 4.76 17.12
N GLU A 114 3.44 5.91 16.54
CA GLU A 114 2.09 6.51 16.58
C GLU A 114 1.12 5.68 15.74
N TYR A 115 1.61 5.08 14.66
CA TYR A 115 0.83 4.25 13.74
C TYR A 115 1.50 2.87 13.60
N PRO A 116 1.33 1.99 14.60
CA PRO A 116 1.95 0.67 14.59
C PRO A 116 1.39 -0.19 13.46
N PHE A 117 2.20 -1.15 13.00
CA PHE A 117 1.77 -2.09 11.97
C PHE A 117 0.54 -2.90 12.47
N PRO A 118 -0.56 -2.97 11.70
CA PRO A 118 -1.79 -3.61 12.15
C PRO A 118 -1.67 -5.12 12.39
N ASN A 119 -2.56 -5.65 13.22
CA ASN A 119 -2.72 -7.10 13.42
C ASN A 119 -3.39 -7.78 12.21
N ASN A 120 -4.18 -7.02 11.44
CA ASN A 120 -4.80 -7.48 10.21
C ASN A 120 -3.95 -7.03 9.03
N PHE A 121 -3.38 -7.97 8.30
CA PHE A 121 -2.46 -7.69 7.20
C PHE A 121 -2.49 -8.81 6.16
N ILE A 122 -1.88 -8.52 5.02
CA ILE A 122 -1.77 -9.44 3.90
C ILE A 122 -0.29 -9.71 3.66
N ARG A 123 0.04 -10.98 3.45
CA ARG A 123 1.35 -11.42 2.98
C ARG A 123 1.21 -11.92 1.54
N PRO A 124 1.81 -11.23 0.57
CA PRO A 124 1.93 -11.75 -0.78
C PRO A 124 2.79 -13.02 -0.80
N LEU A 125 2.29 -14.07 -1.45
CA LEU A 125 3.06 -15.29 -1.70
C LEU A 125 3.55 -15.30 -3.16
N ASN A 126 3.52 -16.46 -3.82
CA ASN A 126 3.67 -16.53 -5.27
C ASN A 126 2.32 -16.24 -5.91
N TYR A 127 2.33 -15.50 -7.03
CA TYR A 127 1.09 -15.18 -7.74
C TYR A 127 0.32 -16.48 -8.07
N PRO A 128 -1.02 -16.50 -7.87
CA PRO A 128 -1.91 -15.41 -7.43
C PRO A 128 -2.21 -15.43 -5.90
N TYR A 129 -1.46 -16.20 -5.12
CA TYR A 129 -1.80 -16.51 -3.74
C TYR A 129 -1.42 -15.38 -2.78
N LEU A 130 -2.33 -15.08 -1.87
CA LEU A 130 -2.14 -14.19 -0.73
C LEU A 130 -2.44 -14.95 0.56
N GLU A 131 -1.63 -14.75 1.59
CA GLU A 131 -1.96 -15.18 2.96
C GLU A 131 -2.55 -13.99 3.72
N ILE A 132 -3.82 -14.08 4.11
CA ILE A 132 -4.54 -13.03 4.84
C ILE A 132 -4.49 -13.36 6.32
N PHE A 133 -4.04 -12.41 7.13
CA PHE A 133 -4.00 -12.51 8.58
C PHE A 133 -5.09 -11.65 9.20
N GLU A 134 -5.91 -12.26 10.05
CA GLU A 134 -6.97 -11.59 10.81
C GLU A 134 -6.87 -12.03 12.28
N TYR A 135 -6.51 -11.10 13.17
CA TYR A 135 -6.40 -11.33 14.62
C TYR A 135 -5.63 -12.60 15.01
N GLY A 136 -4.52 -12.88 14.31
CA GLY A 136 -3.64 -14.01 14.57
C GLY A 136 -4.03 -15.33 13.90
N LYS A 137 -5.16 -15.39 13.20
CA LYS A 137 -5.49 -16.49 12.27
C LYS A 137 -5.03 -16.14 10.87
N SER A 138 -4.60 -17.14 10.10
CA SER A 138 -4.27 -16.93 8.68
C SER A 138 -5.04 -17.86 7.75
N GLU A 139 -5.33 -17.37 6.55
CA GLU A 139 -5.99 -18.12 5.48
C GLU A 139 -5.35 -17.74 4.13
N ILE A 140 -5.09 -18.73 3.28
CA ILE A 140 -4.58 -18.49 1.93
C ILE A 140 -5.76 -18.30 0.97
N LYS A 141 -5.77 -17.20 0.23
CA LYS A 141 -6.80 -16.86 -0.75
C LYS A 141 -6.20 -16.44 -2.08
N ILE A 142 -7.04 -16.52 -3.11
CA ILE A 142 -6.81 -15.94 -4.44
C ILE A 142 -7.81 -14.79 -4.58
N PRO A 143 -7.37 -13.55 -4.88
CA PRO A 143 -8.29 -12.46 -5.21
C PRO A 143 -9.17 -12.82 -6.39
N LYS A 144 -10.44 -12.43 -6.36
CA LYS A 144 -11.40 -12.77 -7.42
C LYS A 144 -10.92 -12.35 -8.80
N ASN A 145 -10.37 -11.14 -8.93
CA ASN A 145 -9.87 -10.65 -10.22
C ASN A 145 -8.73 -11.53 -10.76
N ASP A 146 -7.78 -11.94 -9.90
CA ASP A 146 -6.69 -12.84 -10.32
C ASP A 146 -7.22 -14.24 -10.67
N LEU A 147 -8.27 -14.70 -9.99
CA LEU A 147 -8.94 -15.95 -10.33
C LEU A 147 -9.63 -15.87 -11.70
N ASP A 148 -10.30 -14.75 -11.98
CA ASP A 148 -10.96 -14.50 -13.26
C ASP A 148 -9.94 -14.41 -14.42
N ASP A 149 -8.75 -13.85 -14.18
CA ASP A 149 -7.65 -13.80 -15.15
C ASP A 149 -7.03 -15.18 -15.44
N LEU A 150 -6.98 -16.06 -14.43
CA LEU A 150 -6.46 -17.43 -14.57
C LEU A 150 -7.44 -18.38 -15.24
N PHE A 151 -8.73 -18.15 -15.02
CA PHE A 151 -9.82 -18.92 -15.62
C PHE A 151 -10.75 -17.96 -16.37
N PRO A 152 -10.28 -17.32 -17.46
CA PRO A 152 -11.12 -16.42 -18.22
C PRO A 152 -12.32 -17.22 -18.71
N THR A 153 -13.48 -16.93 -18.13
CA THR A 153 -14.73 -17.51 -18.62
C THR A 153 -14.84 -17.06 -20.07
N SER A 154 -14.58 -17.96 -21.00
CA SER A 154 -14.89 -17.73 -22.40
C SER A 154 -16.38 -17.39 -22.42
N LYS A 155 -16.70 -16.09 -22.60
CA LYS A 155 -17.98 -15.74 -23.18
C LYS A 155 -17.95 -16.43 -24.54
N MET A 156 -18.52 -17.63 -24.60
CA MET A 156 -18.94 -18.23 -25.86
C MET A 156 -19.95 -17.24 -26.41
N SER A 157 -19.45 -16.37 -27.29
CA SER A 157 -20.24 -15.58 -28.20
C SER A 157 -21.03 -16.58 -29.05
N ASN A 158 -22.32 -16.69 -28.76
CA ASN A 158 -23.31 -17.05 -29.76
C ASN A 158 -23.75 -15.79 -30.50
#